data_AF-A0A2M8PMI0-F1
#
_entry.id   AF-A0A2M8PMI0-F1
#
_cell.length_a   1.000
_cell.length_b   1.000
_cell.length_c   1.000
_cell.angle_alpha   90.00
_cell.angle_beta   90.00
_cell.angle_gamma   90.00
#
_symmetry.space_group_name_H-M   'P 1'
#
loop_
_entity.id
_entity.type
_entity.pdbx_description
1 polymer ?
#
loop_
_entity_poly.entity_id
_entity_poly.type
_entity_poly.pdbx_seq_one_letter_code
_entity_poly.pdbx_strand_id
1 'polypeptide(L)'
;MFIVTARKASAGFSMIELLVTMLVFAVGLLGIASLQTQGMNVTRDAELMGKASILASSMVDRMRGNLDFTAGYVGIDGTDKTCLDADADVPEPSCTPEQEEMIQWNDTIQSMLPNG
;
A
#
# COMPACT_ATOMS: atom_id res chain seq x y z
N MET A 1 69.64 24.30 24.02
CA MET A 1 68.36 25.00 24.13
C MET A 1 67.94 25.45 22.74
N PHE A 2 67.07 24.68 22.07
CA PHE A 2 66.57 25.03 20.74
C PHE A 2 65.08 25.27 20.83
N ILE A 3 64.67 26.52 20.59
CA ILE A 3 63.27 26.93 20.52
C ILE A 3 62.81 26.66 19.08
N VAL A 4 61.98 25.64 18.89
CA VAL A 4 61.25 25.45 17.63
C VAL A 4 60.02 26.34 17.67
N THR A 5 60.01 27.40 16.86
CA THR A 5 58.83 28.24 16.64
C THR A 5 58.07 27.72 15.42
N ALA A 6 56.97 26.99 15.65
CA ALA A 6 56.02 26.67 14.59
C ALA A 6 55.31 27.97 14.15
N ARG A 7 55.52 28.41 12.91
CA ARG A 7 54.84 29.59 12.34
C ARG A 7 53.39 29.26 11.98
N LYS A 8 52.53 30.26 12.21
CA LYS A 8 51.06 30.26 12.15
C LYS A 8 50.46 29.48 10.97
N ALA A 9 49.54 28.57 11.29
CA ALA A 9 48.51 28.09 10.38
C ALA A 9 47.48 29.22 10.15
N SER A 10 47.34 29.66 8.91
CA SER A 10 46.14 30.34 8.41
C SER A 10 46.34 30.63 6.92
N ALA A 11 45.52 30.02 6.07
CA ALA A 11 45.31 30.47 4.70
C ALA A 11 43.84 30.28 4.32
N GLY A 12 42.98 31.20 4.79
CA GLY A 12 42.09 31.98 3.91
C GLY A 12 41.10 31.31 2.95
N PHE A 13 40.79 30.01 3.05
CA PHE A 13 39.76 29.37 2.20
C PHE A 13 38.76 28.48 2.97
N SER A 14 38.78 28.52 4.31
CA SER A 14 37.91 27.67 5.16
C SER A 14 36.42 28.04 5.08
N MET A 15 36.05 29.32 4.97
CA MET A 15 34.63 29.71 4.93
C MET A 15 33.93 29.22 3.66
N ILE A 16 34.57 29.36 2.50
CA ILE A 16 33.98 28.90 1.24
C ILE A 16 34.01 27.38 1.12
N GLU A 17 35.03 26.71 1.68
CA GLU A 17 35.08 25.25 1.77
C GLU A 17 33.91 24.71 2.60
N LEU A 18 33.63 25.33 3.76
CA LEU A 18 32.52 24.93 4.62
C LEU A 18 31.16 25.26 3.99
N LEU A 19 31.02 26.39 3.29
CA LEU A 19 29.81 26.72 2.52
C LEU A 19 29.55 25.71 1.40
N VAL A 20 30.58 25.31 0.66
CA VAL A 20 30.45 24.27 -0.37
C VAL A 20 30.13 22.92 0.26
N THR A 21 30.71 22.61 1.42
CA THR A 21 30.42 21.37 2.15
C THR A 21 28.95 21.33 2.60
N MET A 22 28.45 22.41 3.18
CA MET A 22 27.05 22.56 3.56
C MET A 22 26.11 22.51 2.35
N LEU A 23 26.51 23.11 1.22
CA LEU A 23 25.74 23.06 -0.03
C LEU A 23 25.59 21.62 -0.53
N VAL A 24 26.70 20.89 -0.65
CA VAL A 24 26.70 19.49 -1.09
C VAL A 24 25.89 18.63 -0.12
N PHE A 25 26.04 18.84 1.19
CA PHE A 25 25.28 18.14 2.21
C PHE A 25 23.78 18.42 2.11
N ALA A 26 23.39 19.69 1.94
CA ALA A 26 21.98 20.07 1.77
C ALA A 26 21.36 19.40 0.55
N VAL A 27 22.05 19.40 -0.60
CA VAL A 27 21.59 18.71 -1.81
C VAL A 27 21.49 17.20 -1.59
N GLY A 28 22.49 16.61 -0.92
CA GLY A 28 22.48 15.18 -0.58
C GLY A 28 21.30 14.77 0.30
N LEU A 29 20.99 15.57 1.34
CA LEU A 29 19.86 15.32 2.21
C LEU A 29 18.51 15.45 1.50
N LEU A 30 18.35 16.43 0.60
CA LEU A 30 17.15 16.56 -0.22
C LEU A 30 16.98 15.34 -1.15
N GLY A 31 18.08 14.83 -1.71
CA GLY A 31 18.07 13.59 -2.49
C GLY A 31 17.58 12.39 -1.67
N ILE A 32 18.09 12.21 -0.45
CA ILE A 32 17.67 11.11 0.44
C ILE A 32 16.19 11.25 0.82
N ALA A 33 15.72 12.46 1.16
CA ALA A 33 14.33 12.69 1.48
C ALA A 33 13.40 12.34 0.29
N SER A 34 13.81 12.67 -0.94
CA SER A 34 13.08 12.29 -2.15
C SER A 34 13.06 10.78 -2.38
N LEU A 35 14.16 10.08 -2.11
CA LEU A 35 14.21 8.62 -2.21
C LEU A 35 13.34 7.96 -1.14
N GLN A 36 13.28 8.54 0.06
CA GLN A 36 12.43 8.04 1.14
C GLN A 36 10.95 8.12 0.78
N THR A 37 10.49 9.25 0.23
CA THR A 37 9.09 9.39 -0.21
C THR A 37 8.76 8.44 -1.35
N GLN A 38 9.66 8.29 -2.33
CA GLN A 38 9.47 7.36 -3.43
C GLN A 38 9.46 5.90 -2.96
N GLY A 39 10.37 5.52 -2.06
CA GLY A 39 10.42 4.19 -1.47
C GLY A 39 9.15 3.85 -0.67
N MET A 40 8.57 4.83 0.03
CA MET A 40 7.29 4.66 0.71
C MET A 40 6.15 4.39 -0.28
N ASN A 41 6.11 5.10 -1.41
CA ASN A 41 5.11 4.86 -2.44
C ASN A 41 5.25 3.45 -3.05
N VAL A 42 6.47 3.06 -3.44
CA VAL A 42 6.73 1.71 -3.97
C VAL A 42 6.35 0.61 -2.97
N THR A 43 6.63 0.82 -1.69
CA THR A 43 6.26 -0.13 -0.64
C THR A 43 4.74 -0.25 -0.50
N ARG A 44 4.03 0.88 -0.53
CA ARG A 44 2.56 0.91 -0.50
C ARG A 44 1.94 0.20 -1.70
N ASP A 45 2.46 0.46 -2.90
CA ASP A 45 1.97 -0.18 -4.12
C ASP A 45 2.20 -1.70 -4.07
N ALA A 46 3.39 -2.13 -3.65
CA ALA A 46 3.70 -3.55 -3.48
C ALA A 46 2.79 -4.23 -2.42
N GLU A 47 2.48 -3.52 -1.33
CA GLU A 47 1.55 -4.00 -0.29
C GLU A 47 0.13 -4.18 -0.85
N LEU A 48 -0.38 -3.21 -1.61
CA LEU A 48 -1.70 -3.30 -2.25
C LEU A 48 -1.76 -4.46 -3.25
N MET A 49 -0.75 -4.60 -4.12
CA MET A 49 -0.67 -5.73 -5.05
C MET A 49 -0.60 -7.07 -4.33
N GLY A 50 0.15 -7.15 -3.21
CA GLY A 50 0.21 -8.34 -2.36
C GLY A 50 -1.15 -8.70 -1.76
N LYS A 51 -1.86 -7.72 -1.19
CA LYS A 51 -3.21 -7.91 -0.65
C LYS A 51 -4.19 -8.39 -1.73
N ALA A 52 -4.18 -7.75 -2.90
CA ALA A 52 -5.00 -8.14 -4.04
C ALA A 52 -4.72 -9.58 -4.48
N SER A 53 -3.45 -9.99 -4.56
CA SER A 53 -3.07 -11.37 -4.91
C SER A 53 -3.57 -12.40 -3.89
N ILE A 54 -3.51 -12.07 -2.59
CA ILE A 54 -4.00 -12.95 -1.52
C ILE A 54 -5.53 -13.08 -1.61
N LEU A 55 -6.25 -11.98 -1.80
CA LEU A 55 -7.72 -11.98 -1.95
C LEU A 55 -8.18 -12.72 -3.21
N ALA A 56 -7.46 -12.58 -4.32
CA ALA A 56 -7.76 -13.33 -5.54
C ALA A 56 -7.53 -14.84 -5.34
N SER A 57 -6.43 -15.20 -4.67
CA SER A 57 -6.12 -16.61 -4.39
C SER A 57 -7.16 -17.24 -3.45
N SER A 58 -7.57 -16.54 -2.40
CA SER A 58 -8.59 -17.04 -1.47
C SER A 58 -9.94 -17.23 -2.17
N MET A 59 -10.33 -16.35 -3.10
CA MET A 59 -11.55 -16.52 -3.87
C MET A 59 -11.51 -17.75 -4.77
N VAL A 60 -10.38 -18.00 -5.44
CA VAL A 60 -10.19 -19.20 -6.27
C VAL A 60 -10.25 -20.47 -5.41
N ASP A 61 -9.67 -20.45 -4.22
CA ASP A 61 -9.72 -21.59 -3.31
C ASP A 61 -11.14 -21.89 -2.82
N ARG A 62 -11.95 -20.85 -2.58
CA ARG A 62 -13.38 -21.00 -2.24
C ARG A 62 -14.18 -21.59 -3.39
N MET A 63 -13.99 -21.08 -4.61
CA MET A 63 -14.64 -21.65 -5.81
C MET A 63 -14.25 -23.12 -6.04
N ARG A 64 -13.00 -23.50 -5.73
CA ARG A 64 -12.52 -24.89 -5.80
C ARG A 64 -13.04 -25.77 -4.66
N GLY A 65 -13.29 -25.20 -3.48
CA GLY A 65 -13.93 -25.91 -2.37
C GLY A 65 -15.40 -26.21 -2.64
N ASN A 66 -16.08 -25.31 -3.37
CA ASN A 66 -17.51 -25.33 -3.64
C ASN A 66 -17.80 -25.70 -5.11
N LEU A 67 -17.19 -26.78 -5.62
CA LEU A 67 -17.30 -27.18 -7.04
C LEU A 67 -18.73 -27.48 -7.50
N ASP A 68 -19.58 -28.01 -6.61
CA ASP A 68 -21.01 -28.29 -6.87
C ASP A 68 -21.82 -27.02 -7.16
N PHE A 69 -21.30 -25.84 -6.80
CA PHE A 69 -21.97 -24.54 -6.91
C PHE A 69 -21.29 -23.59 -7.90
N THR A 70 -20.41 -24.10 -8.77
CA THR A 70 -19.70 -23.29 -9.78
C THR A 70 -20.61 -22.51 -10.73
N ALA A 71 -21.82 -23.01 -11.02
CA ALA A 71 -22.84 -22.28 -11.77
C ALA A 71 -23.47 -21.12 -10.98
N GLY A 72 -23.44 -21.18 -9.64
CA GLY A 72 -23.97 -20.16 -8.75
C GLY A 72 -23.16 -18.86 -8.78
N TYR A 73 -21.84 -18.92 -8.96
CA TYR A 73 -21.01 -17.71 -9.07
C TYR A 73 -21.12 -16.98 -10.42
N VAL A 74 -21.80 -17.55 -11.43
CA VAL A 74 -21.93 -16.94 -12.75
C VAL A 74 -23.05 -15.90 -12.72
N GLY A 75 -22.69 -14.62 -12.93
CA GLY A 75 -23.65 -13.51 -12.98
C GLY A 75 -23.93 -12.82 -11.65
N ILE A 76 -23.23 -13.21 -10.57
CA ILE A 76 -23.25 -12.51 -9.28
C ILE A 76 -22.10 -11.49 -9.26
N ASP A 77 -22.43 -10.20 -9.20
CA ASP A 77 -21.44 -9.09 -9.17
C ASP A 77 -20.97 -8.74 -7.74
N GLY A 78 -21.64 -9.24 -6.69
CA GLY A 78 -21.31 -8.94 -5.28
C GLY A 78 -21.54 -7.48 -4.86
N THR A 79 -21.95 -6.63 -5.80
CA THR A 79 -22.32 -5.22 -5.60
C THR A 79 -23.79 -5.08 -5.23
N ASP A 80 -24.64 -5.96 -5.76
CA ASP A 80 -26.07 -6.02 -5.47
C ASP A 80 -26.31 -6.68 -4.10
N LYS A 81 -26.73 -5.85 -3.12
CA LYS A 81 -27.04 -6.26 -1.75
C LYS A 81 -28.55 -6.43 -1.50
N THR A 82 -29.38 -6.37 -2.54
CA THR A 82 -30.84 -6.42 -2.41
C THR A 82 -31.36 -7.69 -1.72
N CYS A 83 -30.62 -8.80 -1.79
CA CYS A 83 -30.98 -10.03 -1.08
C CYS A 83 -30.76 -9.98 0.45
N LEU A 84 -29.99 -9.00 0.94
CA LEU A 84 -29.73 -8.72 2.37
C LEU A 84 -30.70 -7.68 2.96
N ASP A 85 -31.47 -6.99 2.11
CA ASP A 85 -32.38 -5.93 2.54
C ASP A 85 -33.62 -6.55 3.24
N ALA A 86 -33.62 -6.47 4.57
CA ALA A 86 -34.75 -6.88 5.40
C ALA A 86 -35.76 -5.74 5.57
N ASP A 87 -36.28 -5.20 4.46
CA ASP A 87 -37.41 -4.26 4.54
C ASP A 87 -38.72 -5.03 4.78
N ALA A 88 -39.56 -4.47 5.65
CA ALA A 88 -40.69 -5.12 6.34
C ALA A 88 -41.85 -5.66 5.46
N ASP A 89 -41.70 -5.63 4.13
CA ASP A 89 -42.69 -6.11 3.16
C ASP A 89 -42.25 -7.41 2.42
N VAL A 90 -41.05 -7.94 2.70
CA VAL A 90 -40.57 -9.24 2.17
C VAL A 90 -40.18 -10.16 3.33
N PRO A 91 -40.66 -11.42 3.38
CA PRO A 91 -40.34 -12.32 4.48
C PRO A 91 -38.91 -12.85 4.33
N GLU A 92 -38.04 -12.36 5.20
CA GLU A 92 -36.65 -12.78 5.46
C GLU A 92 -35.61 -12.54 4.33
N PRO A 93 -34.36 -12.17 4.67
CA PRO A 93 -33.27 -12.09 3.70
C PRO A 93 -33.13 -13.42 2.96
N SER A 94 -33.01 -13.35 1.63
CA SER A 94 -33.14 -14.51 0.73
C SER A 94 -31.88 -14.79 -0.08
N CYS A 95 -30.72 -14.31 0.37
CA CYS A 95 -29.46 -14.59 -0.31
C CYS A 95 -29.20 -16.10 -0.38
N THR A 96 -28.81 -16.58 -1.56
CA THR A 96 -28.15 -17.86 -1.64
C THR A 96 -26.77 -17.77 -0.97
N PRO A 97 -26.21 -18.89 -0.46
CA PRO A 97 -24.88 -18.87 0.12
C PRO A 97 -23.84 -18.21 -0.79
N GLU A 98 -23.92 -18.44 -2.11
CA GLU A 98 -22.98 -17.89 -3.09
C GLU A 98 -23.08 -16.36 -3.23
N GLN A 99 -24.30 -15.80 -3.11
CA GLN A 99 -24.52 -14.35 -3.12
C GLN A 99 -23.93 -13.70 -1.88
N GLU A 100 -24.18 -14.27 -0.69
CA GLU A 100 -23.62 -13.78 0.57
C GLU A 100 -22.09 -13.83 0.53
N GLU A 101 -21.52 -14.92 0.03
CA GLU A 101 -20.08 -15.11 -0.11
C GLU A 101 -19.42 -14.08 -1.04
N MET A 102 -20.09 -13.71 -2.14
CA MET A 102 -19.59 -12.72 -3.11
C MET A 102 -19.73 -11.30 -2.56
N ILE A 103 -20.83 -11.00 -1.86
CA ILE A 103 -21.03 -9.70 -1.21
C ILE A 103 -19.96 -9.49 -0.13
N GLN A 104 -19.72 -10.50 0.70
CA GLN A 104 -18.68 -10.43 1.74
C GLN A 104 -17.28 -10.25 1.13
N TRP A 105 -16.98 -10.94 0.03
CA TRP A 105 -15.71 -10.78 -0.68
C TRP A 105 -15.55 -9.36 -1.24
N ASN A 106 -16.59 -8.79 -1.85
CA ASN A 106 -16.57 -7.42 -2.36
C ASN A 106 -16.41 -6.38 -1.24
N ASP A 107 -17.10 -6.54 -0.11
CA ASP A 107 -16.92 -5.68 1.05
C ASP A 107 -15.48 -5.76 1.60
N THR A 108 -14.89 -6.95 1.58
CA THR A 108 -13.49 -7.17 1.98
C THR A 108 -12.53 -6.43 1.03
N ILE A 109 -12.76 -6.50 -0.29
CA ILE A 109 -12.00 -5.72 -1.28
C ILE A 109 -12.09 -4.24 -0.98
N GLN A 110 -13.29 -3.70 -0.82
CA GLN A 110 -13.49 -2.25 -0.60
C GLN A 110 -12.83 -1.78 0.70
N SER A 111 -12.81 -2.62 1.74
CA SER A 111 -12.14 -2.29 3.00
C SER A 111 -10.60 -2.33 2.92
N MET A 112 -10.04 -3.24 2.11
CA MET A 112 -8.59 -3.45 2.02
C MET A 112 -7.93 -2.65 0.88
N LEU A 113 -8.70 -2.32 -0.15
CA LEU A 113 -8.32 -1.65 -1.38
C LEU A 113 -9.28 -0.46 -1.65
N PRO A 114 -9.20 0.62 -0.86
CA PRO A 114 -10.16 1.73 -0.92
C PRO A 114 -10.17 2.54 -2.24
N ASN A 115 -9.28 2.22 -3.19
CA ASN A 115 -9.24 2.82 -4.53
C ASN A 115 -9.26 1.79 -5.67
N GLY A 116 -9.62 0.54 -5.39
CA GLY A 116 -9.64 -0.57 -6.36
C GLY A 116 -8.53 -1.59 -6.14
#